data_AF-A0A8C4N1B1-F1
#
_entry.id   AF-A0A8C4N1B1-F1
#
_cell.length_a   1.000
_cell.length_b   1.000
_cell.length_c   1.000
_cell.angle_alpha   90.00
_cell.angle_beta   90.00
_cell.angle_gamma   90.00
#
_symmetry.space_group_name_H-M   'P 1'
#
loop_
_entity.id
_entity.type
_entity.pdbx_description
1 polymer ?
#
loop_
_entity_poly.entity_id
_entity_poly.type
_entity_poly.pdbx_seq_one_letter_code
_entity_poly.pdbx_strand_id
1 'polypeptide(L)'
;LNFQELSKHGVCPFVPPTICFVYEPPECQSDWQCPKKQKCCRALCGIKCVEPEDPSKPVKVNPGKCPVVTGRCKTPNPTDYCLNDGHCLFGDKCCKGVCGKSCVKPVKGKEKISLRSTSLHMPIQPQPPGAFPCEGGVLGISLRHPPPPRRSSAFNTVL
;
A
#
# COMPACT_ATOMS: atom_id res chain seq x y z
N LEU A 1 26.88 -15.23 21.80
CA LEU A 1 26.12 -16.19 20.95
C LEU A 1 25.44 -15.39 19.86
N ASN A 2 25.61 -15.81 18.61
CA ASN A 2 25.41 -15.03 17.40
C ASN A 2 23.91 -14.96 17.06
N PHE A 3 23.26 -13.81 17.24
CA PHE A 3 21.87 -13.56 16.83
C PHE A 3 21.82 -13.31 15.31
N GLN A 4 22.13 -14.33 14.51
CA GLN A 4 21.54 -14.36 13.17
C GLN A 4 20.10 -14.77 13.40
N GLU A 5 19.25 -13.75 13.64
CA GLU A 5 17.81 -13.91 13.66
C GLU A 5 17.46 -14.82 12.49
N LEU A 6 16.87 -15.95 12.86
CA LEU A 6 16.56 -17.04 11.99
C LEU A 6 15.56 -16.40 10.99
N SER A 7 16.04 -15.90 9.86
CA SER A 7 15.22 -15.23 8.85
C SER A 7 15.20 -16.14 7.65
N LYS A 8 14.00 -16.45 7.16
CA LYS A 8 13.87 -17.32 5.99
C LYS A 8 14.50 -16.63 4.79
N HIS A 9 15.09 -17.42 3.90
CA HIS A 9 15.75 -16.93 2.69
C HIS A 9 14.80 -16.09 1.82
N GLY A 10 15.37 -15.08 1.14
CA GLY A 10 14.63 -14.14 0.30
C GLY A 10 14.15 -12.90 1.04
N VAL A 11 13.55 -11.97 0.30
CA VAL A 11 13.09 -10.67 0.80
C VAL A 11 11.58 -10.55 0.73
N CYS A 12 10.99 -9.71 1.57
CA CYS A 12 9.57 -9.41 1.46
C CYS A 12 9.28 -8.71 0.12
N PRO A 13 8.19 -9.08 -0.58
CA PRO A 13 7.78 -8.38 -1.79
C PRO A 13 7.50 -6.91 -1.48
N PHE A 14 7.82 -6.04 -2.43
CA PHE A 14 7.51 -4.63 -2.29
C PHE A 14 6.00 -4.41 -2.37
N VAL A 15 5.46 -3.70 -1.38
CA VAL A 15 4.08 -3.25 -1.38
C VAL A 15 4.06 -1.74 -1.49
N PRO A 16 3.45 -1.17 -2.55
CA PRO A 16 3.36 0.27 -2.69
C PRO A 16 2.58 0.88 -1.51
N PRO A 17 2.96 2.07 -1.05
CA PRO A 17 2.20 2.80 -0.05
C PRO A 17 0.76 3.01 -0.53
N THR A 18 -0.19 2.56 0.28
CA THR A 18 -1.62 2.67 0.01
C THR A 18 -2.36 3.08 1.28
N ILE A 19 -3.55 3.65 1.10
CA ILE A 19 -4.45 4.00 2.20
C ILE A 19 -5.36 2.80 2.45
N CYS A 20 -5.43 2.36 3.71
CA CYS A 20 -6.33 1.31 4.13
C CYS A 20 -7.47 1.91 4.94
N PHE A 21 -8.70 1.70 4.48
CA PHE A 21 -9.89 2.09 5.23
C PHE A 21 -10.13 1.17 6.42
N VAL A 22 -9.72 -0.10 6.31
CA VAL A 22 -9.78 -1.10 7.37
C VAL A 22 -8.48 -1.91 7.33
N TYR A 23 -7.86 -2.09 8.50
CA TYR A 23 -6.71 -2.99 8.65
C TYR A 23 -7.18 -4.38 9.02
N GLU A 24 -6.61 -5.38 8.34
CA GLU A 24 -6.83 -6.78 8.67
C GLU A 24 -6.00 -7.16 9.91
N PRO A 25 -6.51 -8.04 10.79
CA PRO A 25 -5.70 -8.60 11.87
C PRO A 25 -4.44 -9.27 11.34
N PRO A 26 -3.28 -9.15 12.04
CA PRO A 26 -2.03 -9.74 11.59
C PRO A 26 -2.09 -11.27 11.64
N GLU A 27 -1.69 -11.94 10.56
CA GLU A 27 -1.62 -13.41 10.49
C GLU A 27 -0.39 -13.97 11.21
N CYS A 28 0.67 -13.16 11.33
CA CYS A 28 1.95 -13.53 11.90
C CYS A 28 2.62 -12.31 12.55
N GLN A 29 3.60 -12.58 13.42
CA GLN A 29 4.50 -11.57 14.00
C GLN A 29 5.96 -11.80 13.56
N SER A 30 6.29 -13.01 13.09
CA SER A 30 7.63 -13.44 12.70
C SER A 30 7.58 -14.48 11.59
N ASP A 31 8.67 -14.62 10.83
CA ASP A 31 8.80 -15.60 9.73
C ASP A 31 8.53 -17.05 10.18
N TRP A 32 8.81 -17.37 11.45
CA TRP A 32 8.65 -18.72 12.02
C TRP A 32 7.22 -19.20 12.11
N GLN A 33 6.27 -18.27 12.27
CA GLN A 33 4.85 -18.58 12.33
C GLN A 33 4.28 -18.90 10.95
N CYS A 34 4.97 -18.46 9.89
CA CYS A 34 4.51 -18.70 8.53
C CYS A 34 4.85 -20.13 8.07
N PRO A 35 3.95 -20.80 7.33
CA PRO A 35 4.20 -22.14 6.85
C PRO A 35 5.30 -22.16 5.77
N LYS A 36 5.94 -23.31 5.59
CA LYS A 36 6.96 -23.53 4.54
C LYS A 36 8.06 -22.46 4.58
N LYS A 37 8.42 -21.90 3.41
CA LYS A 37 9.43 -20.86 3.23
C LYS A 37 8.85 -19.43 3.22
N GLN A 38 7.58 -19.27 3.58
CA GLN A 38 6.94 -17.95 3.60
C GLN A 38 7.48 -17.07 4.71
N LYS A 39 7.57 -15.77 4.43
CA LYS A 39 7.99 -14.74 5.37
C LYS A 39 6.79 -13.94 5.88
N CYS A 40 6.93 -13.39 7.08
CA CYS A 40 5.94 -12.52 7.68
C CYS A 40 6.16 -11.08 7.22
N CYS A 41 5.35 -10.62 6.27
CA CYS A 41 5.59 -9.36 5.57
C CYS A 41 4.39 -8.43 5.67
N ARG A 42 4.67 -7.14 5.50
CA ARG A 42 3.61 -6.14 5.29
C ARG A 42 2.94 -6.41 3.94
N ALA A 43 1.63 -6.58 3.98
CA ALA A 43 0.74 -6.60 2.83
C ALA A 43 0.06 -5.23 2.66
N LEU A 44 -0.84 -5.10 1.67
CA LEU A 44 -1.54 -3.85 1.39
C LEU A 44 -2.20 -3.26 2.64
N CYS A 45 -3.00 -4.06 3.36
CA CYS A 45 -3.76 -3.62 4.53
C CYS A 45 -3.61 -4.53 5.76
N GLY A 46 -2.44 -5.13 5.95
CA GLY A 46 -2.17 -5.98 7.10
C GLY A 46 -0.77 -6.59 7.09
N ILE A 47 -0.55 -7.53 8.00
CA ILE A 47 0.66 -8.38 8.05
C ILE A 47 0.25 -9.80 7.69
N LYS A 48 0.88 -10.37 6.66
CA LYS A 48 0.51 -11.67 6.10
C LYS A 48 1.72 -12.55 5.85
N CYS A 49 1.49 -13.86 5.80
CA CYS A 49 2.49 -14.81 5.35
C CYS A 49 2.54 -14.85 3.82
N VAL A 50 3.65 -14.38 3.25
CA VAL A 50 3.82 -14.28 1.80
C VAL A 50 5.04 -15.05 1.32
N GLU A 51 4.99 -15.50 0.07
CA GLU A 51 6.16 -16.10 -0.57
C GLU A 51 7.23 -15.01 -0.80
N PRO A 52 8.48 -15.23 -0.35
CA PRO A 52 9.52 -14.24 -0.51
C PRO A 52 9.96 -14.08 -1.96
N GLU A 53 10.40 -12.89 -2.30
CA GLU A 53 11.08 -12.62 -3.56
C GLU A 53 12.56 -13.03 -3.47
N ASP A 54 13.09 -13.56 -4.57
CA ASP A 54 14.51 -13.85 -4.71
C ASP A 54 15.23 -12.58 -5.17
N PRO A 55 16.10 -11.96 -4.34
CA PRO A 55 16.82 -10.76 -4.69
C PRO A 55 17.82 -10.97 -5.84
N SER A 56 18.14 -12.22 -6.18
CA SER A 56 19.02 -12.59 -7.28
C SER A 56 18.33 -12.55 -8.64
N LYS A 57 16.99 -12.47 -8.67
CA LYS A 57 16.26 -12.42 -9.94
C LYS A 57 16.52 -11.09 -10.66
N PRO A 58 16.78 -11.13 -11.98
CA PRO A 58 16.96 -9.93 -12.76
C PRO A 58 15.70 -9.08 -12.70
N VAL A 59 15.88 -7.83 -12.33
CA VAL A 59 14.82 -6.84 -12.25
C VAL A 59 14.31 -6.54 -13.66
N LYS A 60 12.99 -6.54 -13.84
CA LYS A 60 12.37 -6.15 -15.11
C LYS A 60 12.75 -4.70 -15.45
N VAL A 61 13.23 -4.47 -16.67
CA VAL A 61 13.54 -3.14 -17.19
C VAL A 61 12.64 -2.86 -18.37
N ASN A 62 11.81 -1.82 -18.27
CA ASN A 62 10.92 -1.45 -19.36
C ASN A 62 11.65 -0.54 -20.37
N PRO A 63 11.40 -0.69 -21.70
CA PRO A 63 12.06 0.11 -22.73
C PRO A 63 11.84 1.63 -22.58
N GLY A 64 12.79 2.42 -23.10
CA GLY A 64 12.74 3.88 -23.07
C GLY A 64 13.45 4.50 -21.86
N LYS A 65 13.31 5.82 -21.67
CA LYS A 65 14.05 6.58 -20.65
C LYS A 65 13.11 7.27 -19.68
N CYS A 66 13.60 7.51 -18.46
CA CYS A 66 12.93 8.39 -17.53
C CYS A 66 12.98 9.84 -18.03
N PRO A 67 11.88 10.62 -17.87
CA PRO A 67 11.92 12.05 -18.13
C PRO A 67 12.89 12.74 -17.18
N VAL A 68 13.49 13.83 -17.64
CA VAL A 68 14.40 14.64 -16.82
C VAL A 68 13.58 15.55 -15.92
N VAL A 69 13.70 15.36 -14.61
CA VAL A 69 13.03 16.18 -13.60
C VAL A 69 14.02 17.14 -12.96
N THR A 70 13.71 18.44 -12.99
CA THR A 70 14.48 19.48 -12.32
C THR A 70 13.75 19.92 -11.06
N GLY A 71 14.31 19.62 -9.90
CA GLY A 71 13.73 19.98 -8.59
C GLY A 71 13.85 18.86 -7.58
N ARG A 72 13.80 19.22 -6.30
CA ARG A 72 13.77 18.28 -5.17
C ARG A 72 12.83 18.84 -4.10
N CYS A 73 11.99 17.99 -3.52
CA CYS A 73 11.23 18.37 -2.33
C CYS A 73 12.17 18.51 -1.12
N LYS A 74 11.72 19.26 -0.10
CA LYS A 74 12.43 19.43 1.17
C LYS A 74 12.13 18.33 2.19
N THR A 75 11.24 17.39 1.85
CA THR A 75 10.81 16.32 2.75
C THR A 75 11.96 15.34 3.00
N PRO A 76 12.35 15.08 4.25
CA PRO A 76 13.27 14.02 4.57
C PRO A 76 12.61 12.67 4.26
N ASN A 77 13.34 11.80 3.55
CA ASN A 77 12.87 10.47 3.10
C ASN A 77 11.53 10.49 2.33
N PRO A 78 11.52 10.99 1.08
CA PRO A 78 10.30 11.03 0.30
C PRO A 78 9.78 9.62 0.00
N THR A 79 8.46 9.49 -0.02
CA THR A 79 7.77 8.22 -0.26
C THR A 79 7.99 7.73 -1.69
N ASP A 80 8.47 6.50 -1.83
CA ASP A 80 8.61 5.82 -3.12
C ASP A 80 7.39 4.90 -3.37
N TYR A 81 6.72 5.10 -4.50
CA TYR A 81 5.57 4.28 -4.91
C TYR A 81 5.97 3.07 -5.78
N CYS A 82 7.24 3.02 -6.18
CA CYS A 82 7.84 1.92 -6.93
C CYS A 82 9.33 1.85 -6.57
N LEU A 83 9.94 0.66 -6.72
CA LEU A 83 11.40 0.49 -6.60
C LEU A 83 12.05 0.14 -7.93
N ASN A 84 11.30 -0.51 -8.82
CA ASN A 84 11.75 -0.90 -10.15
C ASN A 84 10.60 -0.86 -11.17
N ASP A 85 10.93 -0.96 -12.46
CA ASP A 85 9.96 -0.93 -13.56
C ASP A 85 9.00 -2.13 -13.54
N GLY A 86 9.34 -3.22 -12.84
CA GLY A 86 8.48 -4.37 -12.62
C GLY A 86 7.27 -4.07 -11.75
N HIS A 87 7.35 -3.06 -10.88
CA HIS A 87 6.21 -2.61 -10.05
C HIS A 87 5.24 -1.72 -10.82
N CYS A 88 5.61 -1.30 -12.04
CA CYS A 88 4.83 -0.40 -12.86
C CYS A 88 4.00 -1.17 -13.88
N LEU A 89 2.76 -0.75 -14.04
CA LEU A 89 1.84 -1.31 -15.03
C LEU A 89 2.11 -0.72 -16.42
N PHE A 90 1.59 -1.37 -17.46
CA PHE A 90 1.57 -0.84 -18.84
C PHE A 90 2.93 -0.49 -19.46
N GLY A 91 4.03 -1.03 -18.94
CA GLY A 91 5.37 -0.74 -19.44
C GLY A 91 5.93 0.60 -18.96
N ASP A 92 5.32 1.22 -17.95
CA ASP A 92 5.83 2.44 -17.34
C ASP A 92 7.15 2.22 -16.60
N LYS A 93 7.95 3.27 -16.47
CA LYS A 93 9.24 3.22 -15.78
C LYS A 93 9.12 3.77 -14.38
N CYS A 94 9.82 3.15 -13.42
CA CYS A 94 9.93 3.67 -12.08
C CYS A 94 11.01 4.75 -12.03
N CYS A 95 10.59 6.00 -12.05
CA CYS A 95 11.49 7.14 -12.22
C CYS A 95 11.52 8.03 -10.99
N LYS A 96 12.69 8.64 -10.73
CA LYS A 96 12.84 9.65 -9.69
C LYS A 96 12.13 10.93 -10.10
N GLY A 97 11.11 11.32 -9.34
CA GLY A 97 10.42 12.59 -9.46
C GLY A 97 11.04 13.68 -8.58
N VAL A 98 10.26 14.74 -8.36
CA VAL A 98 10.62 15.83 -7.43
C VAL A 98 10.63 15.32 -5.99
N CYS A 99 9.71 14.41 -5.64
CA CYS A 99 9.58 13.83 -4.32
C CYS A 99 9.37 12.33 -4.44
N GLY A 100 10.45 11.55 -4.29
CA GLY A 100 10.41 10.09 -4.36
C GLY A 100 10.34 9.54 -5.79
N LYS A 101 10.04 8.24 -5.90
CA LYS A 101 9.89 7.50 -7.16
C LYS A 101 8.42 7.24 -7.46
N SER A 102 8.07 7.33 -8.74
CA SER A 102 6.73 7.05 -9.24
C SER A 102 6.80 6.40 -10.63
N CYS A 103 5.77 5.63 -10.98
CA CYS A 103 5.60 5.09 -12.32
C CYS A 103 5.23 6.21 -13.30
N VAL A 104 6.00 6.35 -14.38
CA VAL A 104 5.78 7.35 -15.42
C VAL A 104 5.98 6.73 -16.81
N LYS A 105 5.27 7.28 -17.79
CA LYS A 105 5.43 6.86 -19.18
C LYS A 105 6.86 7.11 -19.68
N PRO A 106 7.48 6.12 -20.36
CA PRO A 106 8.83 6.28 -20.89
C PRO A 106 8.86 7.31 -22.02
N VAL A 107 9.91 8.13 -22.05
CA VAL A 107 10.15 9.09 -23.13
C VAL A 107 11.12 8.52 -24.17
N LYS A 108 10.89 8.86 -25.44
CA LYS A 108 11.75 8.45 -26.57
C LYS A 108 12.96 9.39 -26.78
N GLY A 109 13.07 10.50 -26.02
CA GLY A 109 14.12 11.54 -26.12
C GLY A 109 14.45 12.24 -24.78
N LYS A 110 15.25 13.33 -24.80
CA LYS A 110 15.59 14.13 -23.60
C LYS A 110 14.48 15.11 -23.24
N GLU A 111 13.30 14.61 -22.88
CA GLU A 111 12.17 15.46 -22.47
C GLU A 111 12.39 15.97 -21.04
N LYS A 112 12.35 17.29 -20.87
CA LYS A 112 12.50 17.96 -19.56
C LYS A 112 11.12 18.31 -19.04
N ILE A 113 10.71 17.70 -17.94
CA ILE A 113 9.46 18.06 -17.27
C ILE A 113 9.81 19.02 -16.13
N SER A 114 9.52 20.32 -16.34
CA SER A 114 9.60 21.35 -15.30
C SER A 114 8.25 21.44 -14.61
N LEU A 115 8.04 20.62 -13.58
CA LEU A 115 6.87 20.71 -12.72
C LEU A 115 7.07 21.90 -11.77
N ARG A 116 6.51 23.06 -12.10
CA ARG A 116 6.36 24.17 -11.15
C ARG A 116 5.41 23.68 -10.04
N SER A 117 5.90 23.58 -8.81
CA SER A 117 5.07 23.28 -7.63
C SER A 117 3.97 24.32 -7.48
N THR A 118 2.78 24.03 -7.96
CA THR A 118 1.55 24.60 -7.43
C THR A 118 0.59 23.47 -7.13
N SER A 119 0.45 23.19 -5.84
CA SER A 119 -0.56 22.33 -5.22
C SER A 119 -0.39 20.82 -5.36
N LEU A 120 -0.41 20.14 -4.21
CA LEU A 120 -0.52 18.70 -4.05
C LEU A 120 -1.86 18.21 -4.63
N HIS A 121 -1.94 17.97 -5.93
CA HIS A 121 -2.95 17.08 -6.48
C HIS A 121 -2.27 15.75 -6.77
N MET A 122 -2.60 14.75 -5.92
CA MET A 122 -2.32 13.37 -6.28
C MET A 122 -3.12 13.03 -7.54
N PRO A 123 -2.49 12.50 -8.61
CA PRO A 123 -3.25 11.92 -9.69
C PRO A 123 -3.99 10.71 -9.13
N ILE A 124 -5.32 10.81 -9.06
CA ILE A 124 -6.20 9.67 -8.83
C ILE A 124 -5.86 8.65 -9.90
N GLN A 125 -5.32 7.50 -9.51
CA GLN A 125 -5.11 6.41 -10.47
C GLN A 125 -6.47 5.98 -11.02
N PRO A 126 -6.60 5.67 -12.33
CA PRO A 126 -7.84 5.17 -12.90
C PRO A 126 -8.25 3.91 -12.14
N GLN A 127 -9.41 3.94 -11.50
CA GLN A 127 -9.99 2.74 -10.90
C GLN A 127 -10.31 1.74 -12.02
N PRO A 128 -10.13 0.42 -11.79
CA PRO A 128 -10.61 -0.58 -12.73
C PRO A 128 -12.13 -0.41 -12.96
N PRO A 129 -12.62 -0.64 -14.20
CA PRO A 129 -14.04 -0.52 -14.50
C PRO A 129 -14.83 -1.52 -13.64
N GLY A 130 -15.68 -0.99 -12.76
CA GLY A 130 -16.48 -1.78 -11.81
C GLY A 130 -16.76 -1.08 -10.48
N ALA A 131 -16.06 0.02 -10.15
CA ALA A 131 -16.38 0.84 -9.00
C ALA A 131 -17.42 1.91 -9.38
N PHE A 132 -18.67 1.72 -8.94
CA PHE A 132 -19.72 2.73 -9.06
C PHE A 132 -19.38 3.94 -8.16
N PRO A 133 -19.52 5.18 -8.66
CA PRO A 133 -19.43 6.35 -7.80
C PRO A 133 -20.70 6.47 -6.95
N CYS A 134 -20.55 6.44 -5.62
CA CYS A 134 -21.61 6.85 -4.70
C CYS A 134 -21.69 8.38 -4.72
N GLU A 135 -22.45 8.93 -5.66
CA GLU A 135 -22.78 10.36 -5.70
C GLU A 135 -23.86 10.68 -4.65
N GLY A 136 -23.56 11.61 -3.74
CA GLY A 136 -24.50 12.64 -3.25
C GLY A 136 -25.69 12.21 -2.39
N GLY A 137 -25.65 12.56 -1.10
CA GLY A 137 -26.67 12.19 -0.12
C GLY A 137 -27.98 12.99 -0.14
N VAL A 138 -28.91 12.60 0.75
CA VAL A 138 -29.93 13.49 1.32
C VAL A 138 -30.39 12.96 2.69
N LEU A 139 -30.64 13.90 3.60
CA LEU A 139 -31.46 13.83 4.82
C LEU A 139 -30.92 13.06 6.03
N GLY A 140 -30.50 13.85 7.02
CA GLY A 140 -30.37 13.39 8.40
C GLY A 140 -31.68 12.81 8.91
N ILE A 141 -31.62 11.54 9.30
CA ILE A 141 -32.55 10.94 10.25
C ILE A 141 -31.76 10.64 11.51
N SER A 142 -32.13 11.33 12.58
CA SER A 142 -31.66 11.05 13.94
C SER A 142 -32.12 9.64 14.31
N LEU A 143 -31.23 8.65 14.19
CA LEU A 143 -31.47 7.30 14.71
C LEU A 143 -31.38 7.37 16.23
N ARG A 144 -32.54 7.59 16.87
CA ARG A 144 -32.75 7.24 18.27
C ARG A 144 -32.36 5.77 18.44
N HIS A 145 -31.29 5.53 19.19
CA HIS A 145 -30.94 4.18 19.60
C HIS A 145 -32.07 3.62 20.49
N PRO A 146 -32.51 2.38 20.31
CA PRO A 146 -33.43 1.74 21.25
C PRO A 146 -32.76 1.60 22.62
N PRO A 147 -33.51 1.75 23.74
CA PRO A 147 -32.95 1.58 25.07
C PRO A 147 -32.50 0.12 25.29
N PRO A 148 -31.47 -0.12 26.13
CA PRO A 148 -31.00 -1.46 26.44
C PRO A 148 -32.10 -2.30 27.13
N PRO A 149 -32.11 -3.62 26.95
CA PRO A 149 -33.09 -4.50 27.59
C PRO A 149 -32.97 -4.44 29.12
N ARG A 150 -34.10 -4.24 29.80
CA ARG A 150 -34.18 -4.29 31.27
C ARG A 150 -33.80 -5.69 31.76
N ARG A 151 -32.85 -5.73 32.69
CA ARG A 151 -32.49 -6.93 33.45
C ARG A 151 -33.69 -7.32 34.31
N SER A 152 -34.41 -8.38 33.94
CA SER A 152 -35.47 -8.91 34.78
C SER A 152 -34.84 -9.67 35.94
N SER A 153 -35.02 -9.16 37.15
CA SER A 153 -34.62 -9.83 38.39
C SER A 153 -35.59 -10.97 38.64
N ALA A 154 -35.15 -12.21 38.41
CA ALA A 154 -35.87 -13.38 38.87
C ALA A 154 -35.78 -13.45 40.41
N PHE A 155 -36.88 -13.09 41.08
CA PHE A 155 -37.12 -13.43 42.47
C PHE A 155 -37.28 -14.95 42.57
N ASN A 156 -36.31 -15.64 43.19
CA ASN A 156 -36.55 -16.98 43.71
C ASN A 156 -37.41 -16.84 44.96
N THR A 157 -38.69 -17.23 44.84
CA THR A 157 -39.53 -17.50 46.01
C THR A 157 -39.28 -18.92 46.45
N VAL A 158 -38.82 -19.07 47.69
CA VAL A 158 -38.75 -20.32 48.42
C VAL A 158 -40.17 -20.73 48.80
N LEU A 159 -40.60 -21.92 48.39
CA LEU A 159 -41.60 -22.76 49.05
C LEU A 159 -41.39 -24.21 48.59
#